data_AF-A0A816SRJ5-F1
#
_entry.id   AF-A0A816SRJ5-F1
#
_cell.length_a   1.000
_cell.length_b   1.000
_cell.length_c   1.000
_cell.angle_alpha   90.00
_cell.angle_beta   90.00
_cell.angle_gamma   90.00
#
_symmetry.space_group_name_H-M   'P 1'
#
loop_
_entity.id
_entity.type
_entity.pdbx_description
1 polymer ?
#
loop_
_entity_poly.entity_id
_entity_poly.type
_entity_poly.pdbx_seq_one_letter_code
_entity_poly.pdbx_strand_id
1 'polypeptide(L)'
;MTETTSGQRNLDQLEPSYMYSVIFKEIILEIHEDDSKSLNKLIEYCQQQKVNESELKYFQREYHKKSSIWWYTEQIFLYGMLNKALRTLDMECMIKMGFFIRKLHQELELLCCEQSDEYTAVFPVYRGQGFSQHDFRNLFNAQGSLLSFNCFLSTSKKRKVAMDFVQDALDQNTNNVGAIFIMTIDPSKISTSKTPFAMIDDQSAVRGEQEILFTMHTVFRVGEIKQTAENSRLWEVQLTITDDNDPQLSTLTNRIKEEVRGPTGWHRMGRLMLRVGHFNQAEELYQELLKNASTDSERVSIDHQLGYLKHQQGKYPEAVKFYEKSLKIYEISLPPNHPNLATSYNNIGEVYRSMGEYSKALEFYEKSLKIFEISLPPTHPSLAQSYNNVGSVYDSMGEYSKALEFYEKAIKIKEISLPANHPDLATSYNNIGEAYRSMGENSKALEFYEKLNKIFEISLPIWLLPTTTSV
;
A
#
# COMPACT_ATOMS: atom_id res chain seq x y z
N MET A 1 11.86 40.97 10.35
CA MET A 1 11.39 40.18 11.50
C MET A 1 9.90 40.03 11.39
N THR A 2 9.46 38.94 10.76
CA THR A 2 8.12 38.35 10.86
C THR A 2 8.32 36.92 10.38
N GLU A 3 8.67 36.05 11.33
CA GLU A 3 8.71 34.61 11.13
C GLU A 3 7.30 34.14 10.77
N THR A 4 7.11 33.76 9.52
CA THR A 4 6.01 32.90 9.14
C THR A 4 6.26 31.55 9.79
N THR A 5 5.51 31.27 10.87
CA THR A 5 5.41 29.97 11.52
C THR A 5 5.17 28.91 10.45
N SER A 6 6.21 28.13 10.19
CA SER A 6 6.16 26.93 9.38
C SER A 6 5.11 26.00 9.97
N GLY A 7 4.01 25.78 9.26
CA GLY A 7 3.12 24.67 9.56
C GLY A 7 3.95 23.40 9.58
N GLN A 8 4.04 22.76 10.75
CA GLN A 8 4.55 21.40 10.86
C GLN A 8 3.68 20.54 9.96
N ARG A 9 4.20 20.19 8.77
CA ARG A 9 3.65 19.09 7.99
C ARG A 9 3.61 17.89 8.92
N ASN A 10 2.46 17.25 8.94
CA ASN A 10 2.24 16.00 9.67
C ASN A 10 3.38 15.03 9.31
N LEU A 11 4.32 14.83 10.24
CA LEU A 11 5.55 14.03 10.04
C LEU A 11 5.24 12.53 9.86
N ASP A 12 3.95 12.17 9.91
CA ASP A 12 3.42 10.82 9.95
C ASP A 12 2.84 10.33 8.60
N GLN A 13 2.94 11.11 7.52
CA GLN A 13 2.50 10.67 6.19
C GLN A 13 3.65 10.02 5.42
N LEU A 14 3.88 8.72 5.65
CA LEU A 14 4.60 7.90 4.68
C LEU A 14 3.84 7.92 3.34
N GLU A 15 4.57 8.06 2.23
CA GLU A 15 3.94 8.12 0.92
C GLU A 15 3.13 6.84 0.64
N PRO A 16 1.92 6.94 0.06
CA PRO A 16 1.13 5.76 -0.32
C PRO A 16 1.90 4.75 -1.17
N SER A 17 2.84 5.23 -1.99
CA SER A 17 3.78 4.45 -2.79
C SER A 17 4.58 3.43 -1.96
N TYR A 18 5.08 3.82 -0.78
CA TYR A 18 5.81 2.94 0.13
C TYR A 18 4.93 1.77 0.57
N MET A 19 3.73 2.07 1.03
CA MET A 19 2.84 1.05 1.59
C MET A 19 2.47 -0.02 0.56
N TYR A 20 2.14 0.39 -0.67
CA TYR A 20 1.82 -0.56 -1.74
C TYR A 20 3.02 -1.43 -2.10
N SER A 21 4.24 -0.88 -2.09
CA SER A 21 5.45 -1.64 -2.38
C SER A 21 5.82 -2.65 -1.28
N VAL A 22 5.56 -2.34 0.00
CA VAL A 22 5.73 -3.30 1.12
C VAL A 22 4.79 -4.48 0.94
N ILE A 23 3.53 -4.19 0.60
CA ILE A 23 2.50 -5.20 0.39
C ILE A 23 2.80 -6.02 -0.86
N PHE A 24 3.32 -5.40 -1.91
CA PHE A 24 3.83 -6.10 -3.08
C PHE A 24 4.89 -7.13 -2.70
N LYS A 25 5.90 -6.73 -1.91
CA LYS A 25 6.94 -7.64 -1.40
C LYS A 25 6.30 -8.81 -0.66
N GLU A 26 5.43 -8.55 0.32
CA GLU A 26 4.76 -9.61 1.09
C GLU A 26 4.03 -10.60 0.17
N ILE A 27 3.28 -10.10 -0.81
CA ILE A 27 2.55 -10.95 -1.76
C ILE A 27 3.50 -11.78 -2.64
N ILE A 28 4.57 -11.19 -3.17
CA ILE A 28 5.55 -11.91 -4.00
C ILE A 28 6.23 -13.04 -3.23
N LEU A 29 6.52 -12.83 -1.94
CA LEU A 29 7.12 -13.85 -1.09
C LEU A 29 6.18 -15.03 -0.80
N GLU A 30 4.87 -14.83 -0.86
CA GLU A 30 3.85 -15.88 -0.70
C GLU A 30 3.57 -16.66 -1.99
N ILE A 31 3.86 -16.07 -3.14
CA ILE A 31 3.64 -16.70 -4.44
C ILE A 31 4.78 -17.68 -4.69
N HIS A 32 4.45 -18.96 -4.92
CA HIS A 32 5.38 -19.99 -5.37
C HIS A 32 5.08 -20.34 -6.83
N GLU A 33 6.02 -20.05 -7.73
CA GLU A 33 5.97 -20.41 -9.15
C GLU A 33 7.26 -21.10 -9.56
N ASP A 34 7.19 -21.89 -10.65
CA ASP A 34 8.37 -22.44 -11.32
C ASP A 34 9.30 -21.31 -11.80
N ASP A 35 10.52 -21.30 -11.27
CA ASP A 35 11.53 -20.30 -11.57
C ASP A 35 11.92 -20.28 -13.05
N SER A 36 11.94 -21.44 -13.72
CA SER A 36 12.30 -21.53 -15.14
C SER A 36 11.23 -20.89 -16.02
N LYS A 37 9.96 -21.13 -15.71
CA LYS A 37 8.82 -20.47 -16.38
C LYS A 37 8.85 -18.96 -16.15
N SER A 38 9.15 -18.53 -14.92
CA SER A 38 9.24 -17.11 -14.56
C SER A 38 10.40 -16.40 -15.26
N LEU A 39 11.56 -17.05 -15.32
CA LEU A 39 12.73 -16.59 -16.06
C LEU A 39 12.43 -16.42 -17.55
N ASN A 40 11.76 -17.40 -18.17
CA ASN A 40 11.36 -17.30 -19.58
C ASN A 40 10.40 -16.14 -19.82
N LYS A 41 9.39 -15.94 -18.95
CA LYS A 41 8.50 -14.77 -19.00
C LYS A 41 9.27 -13.45 -18.91
N LEU A 42 10.32 -13.38 -18.08
CA LEU A 42 11.17 -12.19 -17.97
C LEU A 42 12.01 -11.98 -19.23
N ILE A 43 12.59 -13.04 -19.80
CA ILE A 43 13.37 -12.98 -21.04
C ILE A 43 12.50 -12.45 -22.19
N GLU A 44 11.29 -12.96 -22.36
CA GLU A 44 10.32 -12.49 -23.36
C GLU A 44 10.00 -11.00 -23.17
N TYR A 45 9.76 -10.58 -21.92
CA TYR A 45 9.55 -9.17 -21.60
C TYR A 45 10.78 -8.32 -21.97
N CYS A 46 12.00 -8.75 -21.62
CA CYS A 46 13.24 -8.05 -21.97
C CYS A 46 13.43 -7.90 -23.49
N GLN A 47 13.04 -8.91 -24.28
CA GLN A 47 13.07 -8.84 -25.74
C GLN A 47 12.10 -7.77 -26.27
N GLN A 48 10.88 -7.70 -25.73
CA GLN A 48 9.89 -6.68 -26.08
C GLN A 48 10.36 -5.26 -25.70
N GLN A 49 11.05 -5.13 -24.57
CA GLN A 49 11.67 -3.87 -24.11
C GLN A 49 12.97 -3.53 -24.83
N LYS A 50 13.40 -4.34 -25.83
CA LYS A 50 14.62 -4.13 -26.62
C LYS A 50 15.89 -4.04 -25.78
N VAL A 51 15.98 -4.83 -24.71
CA VAL A 51 17.23 -5.01 -23.95
C VAL A 51 18.32 -5.56 -24.89
N ASN A 52 19.59 -5.19 -24.63
CA ASN A 52 20.71 -5.61 -25.44
C ASN A 52 20.78 -7.14 -25.57
N GLU A 53 20.83 -7.64 -26.80
CA GLU A 53 20.79 -9.07 -27.10
C GLU A 53 22.00 -9.84 -26.54
N SER A 54 23.19 -9.22 -26.48
CA SER A 54 24.39 -9.86 -25.95
C SER A 54 24.29 -10.06 -24.43
N GLU A 55 23.83 -9.02 -23.72
CA GLU A 55 23.60 -9.07 -22.27
C GLU A 55 22.49 -10.06 -21.92
N LEU A 56 21.42 -10.09 -22.71
CA LEU A 56 20.31 -11.03 -22.50
C LEU A 56 20.76 -12.49 -22.73
N LYS A 57 21.55 -12.76 -23.77
CA LYS A 57 22.15 -14.09 -24.01
C LYS A 57 23.15 -14.48 -22.93
N TYR A 58 23.85 -13.51 -22.33
CA TYR A 58 24.71 -13.76 -21.17
C TYR A 58 23.86 -14.17 -19.95
N PHE A 59 22.87 -13.35 -19.59
CA PHE A 59 21.93 -13.62 -18.50
C PHE A 59 21.27 -15.00 -18.66
N GLN A 60 20.72 -15.31 -19.83
CA GLN A 60 20.04 -16.58 -20.10
C GLN A 60 20.96 -17.81 -19.89
N ARG A 61 22.24 -17.72 -20.26
CA ARG A 61 23.18 -18.85 -20.14
C ARG A 61 23.75 -19.02 -18.73
N GLU A 62 23.95 -17.90 -18.04
CA GLU A 62 24.70 -17.88 -16.79
C GLU A 62 23.82 -17.77 -15.55
N TYR A 63 22.51 -17.44 -15.68
CA TYR A 63 21.64 -17.12 -14.55
C TYR A 63 21.71 -18.16 -13.43
N HIS A 64 21.57 -19.44 -13.76
CA HIS A 64 21.54 -20.53 -12.78
C HIS A 64 22.91 -20.87 -12.17
N LYS A 65 24.01 -20.32 -12.70
CA LYS A 65 25.37 -20.60 -12.20
C LYS A 65 25.80 -19.65 -11.07
N LYS A 66 24.99 -18.62 -10.78
CA LYS A 66 25.29 -17.57 -9.82
C LYS A 66 24.13 -17.38 -8.85
N SER A 67 24.43 -16.90 -7.66
CA SER A 67 23.41 -16.53 -6.68
C SER A 67 22.68 -15.25 -7.11
N SER A 68 21.51 -15.01 -6.52
CA SER A 68 20.73 -13.80 -6.76
C SER A 68 21.46 -12.57 -6.21
N ILE A 69 22.18 -12.73 -5.09
CA ILE A 69 23.07 -11.69 -4.52
C ILE A 69 24.14 -11.27 -5.52
N TRP A 70 24.79 -12.25 -6.17
CA TRP A 70 25.82 -11.95 -7.17
C TRP A 70 25.24 -11.13 -8.33
N TRP A 71 24.10 -11.54 -8.88
CA TRP A 71 23.43 -10.80 -9.96
C TRP A 71 22.91 -9.42 -9.55
N TYR A 72 22.53 -9.25 -8.29
CA TYR A 72 22.11 -7.95 -7.77
C TYR A 72 23.30 -6.99 -7.64
N THR A 73 24.45 -7.48 -7.22
CA THR A 73 25.67 -6.66 -7.03
C THR A 73 26.46 -6.46 -8.33
N GLU A 74 26.23 -7.28 -9.35
CA GLU A 74 26.81 -7.08 -10.67
C GLU A 74 26.14 -5.90 -11.39
N GLN A 75 26.94 -4.94 -11.86
CA GLN A 75 26.44 -3.74 -12.54
C GLN A 75 26.02 -4.05 -14.00
N ILE A 76 24.92 -4.78 -14.16
CA ILE A 76 24.33 -5.15 -15.46
C ILE A 76 22.89 -4.60 -15.61
N PHE A 77 22.25 -4.88 -16.74
CA PHE A 77 20.88 -4.46 -16.99
C PHE A 77 19.88 -4.94 -15.92
N LEU A 78 20.09 -6.10 -15.29
CA LEU A 78 19.19 -6.63 -14.25
C LEU A 78 19.11 -5.72 -13.02
N TYR A 79 20.27 -5.28 -12.51
CA TYR A 79 20.34 -4.31 -11.42
C TYR A 79 19.64 -3.00 -11.78
N GLY A 80 19.93 -2.47 -12.97
CA GLY A 80 19.34 -1.23 -13.45
C GLY A 80 17.82 -1.33 -13.61
N MET A 81 17.35 -2.44 -14.18
CA MET A 81 15.94 -2.75 -14.41
C MET A 81 15.18 -2.87 -13.09
N LEU A 82 15.68 -3.66 -12.12
CA LEU A 82 15.05 -3.81 -10.81
C LEU A 82 14.95 -2.47 -10.09
N ASN A 83 16.06 -1.74 -9.97
CA ASN A 83 16.07 -0.48 -9.24
C ASN A 83 15.21 0.60 -9.91
N LYS A 84 15.16 0.62 -11.25
CA LYS A 84 14.24 1.50 -11.97
C LYS A 84 12.79 1.12 -11.64
N ALA A 85 12.44 -0.16 -11.78
CA ALA A 85 11.08 -0.64 -11.55
C ALA A 85 10.58 -0.35 -10.14
N LEU A 86 11.42 -0.57 -9.12
CA LEU A 86 11.09 -0.27 -7.72
C LEU A 86 10.90 1.23 -7.46
N ARG A 87 11.69 2.10 -8.12
CA ARG A 87 11.56 3.56 -8.00
C ARG A 87 10.33 4.10 -8.71
N THR A 88 9.96 3.54 -9.86
CA THR A 88 8.82 3.99 -10.66
C THR A 88 7.54 3.22 -10.38
N LEU A 89 7.56 2.27 -9.44
CA LEU A 89 6.48 1.31 -9.20
C LEU A 89 5.98 0.64 -10.50
N ASP A 90 6.92 0.21 -11.35
CA ASP A 90 6.60 -0.56 -12.54
C ASP A 90 6.19 -1.98 -12.14
N MET A 91 4.91 -2.14 -11.85
CA MET A 91 4.31 -3.39 -11.38
C MET A 91 4.51 -4.54 -12.36
N GLU A 92 4.50 -4.28 -13.66
CA GLU A 92 4.71 -5.33 -14.66
C GLU A 92 6.11 -5.90 -14.54
N CYS A 93 7.11 -5.03 -14.55
CA CYS A 93 8.50 -5.41 -14.43
C CYS A 93 8.74 -6.10 -13.08
N MET A 94 8.23 -5.53 -11.97
CA MET A 94 8.38 -6.10 -10.64
C MET A 94 7.79 -7.51 -10.53
N ILE A 95 6.63 -7.78 -11.15
CA ILE A 95 6.01 -9.12 -11.17
C ILE A 95 6.83 -10.09 -12.00
N LYS A 96 7.30 -9.67 -13.18
CA LYS A 96 8.18 -10.48 -14.02
C LYS A 96 9.51 -10.79 -13.31
N MET A 97 9.99 -9.88 -12.47
CA MET A 97 11.16 -10.06 -11.60
C MET A 97 10.83 -10.73 -10.26
N GLY A 98 9.58 -11.10 -10.00
CA GLY A 98 9.13 -11.61 -8.70
C GLY A 98 9.91 -12.84 -8.23
N PHE A 99 10.26 -13.76 -9.13
CA PHE A 99 11.09 -14.93 -8.82
C PHE A 99 12.49 -14.53 -8.32
N PHE A 100 13.11 -13.53 -8.97
CA PHE A 100 14.43 -13.02 -8.59
C PHE A 100 14.37 -12.28 -7.25
N ILE A 101 13.37 -11.41 -7.07
CA ILE A 101 13.15 -10.70 -5.80
C ILE A 101 12.97 -11.70 -4.66
N ARG A 102 12.11 -12.71 -4.84
CA ARG A 102 11.87 -13.77 -3.86
C ARG A 102 13.15 -14.52 -3.50
N LYS A 103 13.91 -14.96 -4.51
CA LYS A 103 15.14 -15.72 -4.29
C LYS A 103 16.21 -14.88 -3.59
N LEU A 104 16.34 -13.60 -3.95
CA LEU A 104 17.24 -12.67 -3.27
C LEU A 104 16.86 -12.46 -1.79
N HIS A 105 15.57 -12.32 -1.48
CA HIS A 105 15.10 -12.30 -0.09
C HIS A 105 15.44 -13.58 0.66
N GLN A 106 15.19 -14.75 0.07
CA GLN A 106 15.46 -16.06 0.68
C GLN A 106 16.97 -16.29 0.93
N GLU A 107 17.82 -15.93 -0.03
CA GLU A 107 19.28 -16.03 0.12
C GLU A 107 19.79 -15.13 1.25
N LEU A 108 19.28 -13.89 1.33
CA LEU A 108 19.64 -12.96 2.41
C LEU A 108 19.13 -13.42 3.78
N GLU A 109 17.93 -13.99 3.86
CA GLU A 109 17.38 -14.54 5.10
C GLU A 109 18.19 -15.74 5.59
N LEU A 110 18.57 -16.66 4.69
CA LEU A 110 19.41 -17.80 5.03
C LEU A 110 20.78 -17.34 5.56
N LEU A 111 21.43 -16.42 4.86
CA LEU A 111 22.71 -15.85 5.29
C LEU A 111 22.61 -15.11 6.63
N CYS A 112 21.53 -14.35 6.83
CA CYS A 112 21.27 -13.68 8.11
C CYS A 112 21.17 -14.69 9.25
N CYS A 113 20.54 -15.85 9.03
CA CYS A 113 20.47 -16.92 10.02
C CYS A 113 21.85 -17.53 10.29
N GLU A 114 22.62 -17.82 9.25
CA GLU A 114 23.97 -18.39 9.35
C GLU A 114 24.95 -17.45 10.09
N GLN A 115 24.80 -16.14 9.90
CA GLN A 115 25.66 -15.11 10.52
C GLN A 115 25.12 -14.61 11.88
N SER A 116 24.01 -15.16 12.39
CA SER A 116 23.31 -14.62 13.57
C SER A 116 24.21 -14.52 14.81
N ASP A 117 25.11 -15.49 15.02
CA ASP A 117 26.06 -15.50 16.14
C ASP A 117 27.19 -14.47 15.99
N GLU A 118 27.45 -13.95 14.79
CA GLU A 118 28.50 -12.94 14.54
C GLU A 118 28.07 -11.53 14.96
N TYR A 119 26.76 -11.29 15.08
CA TYR A 119 26.16 -9.97 15.31
C TYR A 119 25.54 -9.88 16.70
N THR A 120 26.37 -9.87 17.74
CA THR A 120 25.90 -9.78 19.14
C THR A 120 25.94 -8.36 19.71
N ALA A 121 26.62 -7.43 19.03
CA ALA A 121 26.77 -6.04 19.46
C ALA A 121 26.25 -5.06 18.41
N VAL A 122 25.86 -3.87 18.86
CA VAL A 122 25.47 -2.75 17.98
C VAL A 122 26.66 -2.31 17.14
N PHE A 123 26.47 -2.11 15.84
CA PHE A 123 27.53 -1.68 14.92
C PHE A 123 27.03 -0.67 13.89
N PRO A 124 27.90 0.24 13.41
CA PRO A 124 27.55 1.17 12.34
C PRO A 124 27.81 0.56 10.95
N VAL A 125 26.93 0.88 10.01
CA VAL A 125 27.17 0.77 8.56
C VAL A 125 26.97 2.11 7.90
N TYR A 126 27.60 2.30 6.74
CA TYR A 126 27.69 3.59 6.08
C TYR A 126 27.13 3.51 4.66
N ARG A 127 26.43 4.56 4.25
CA ARG A 127 25.99 4.75 2.86
C ARG A 127 26.14 6.20 2.45
N GLY A 128 26.75 6.41 1.28
CA GLY A 128 26.89 7.72 0.67
C GLY A 128 25.77 7.98 -0.32
N GLN A 129 25.25 9.21 -0.34
CA GLN A 129 24.23 9.61 -1.31
C GLN A 129 24.34 11.10 -1.63
N GLY A 130 24.29 11.42 -2.92
CA GLY A 130 24.07 12.79 -3.39
C GLY A 130 22.57 13.11 -3.50
N PHE A 131 22.22 14.34 -3.16
CA PHE A 131 20.86 14.89 -3.18
C PHE A 131 20.81 16.21 -3.92
N SER A 132 19.66 16.50 -4.53
CA SER A 132 19.31 17.88 -4.85
C SER A 132 19.09 18.69 -3.57
N GLN A 133 19.20 20.01 -3.62
CA GLN A 133 18.91 20.84 -2.44
C GLN A 133 17.46 20.66 -1.94
N HIS A 134 16.52 20.40 -2.84
CA HIS A 134 15.12 20.19 -2.48
C HIS A 134 14.95 18.88 -1.70
N ASP A 135 15.49 17.78 -2.22
CA ASP A 135 15.37 16.46 -1.58
C ASP A 135 16.09 16.42 -0.24
N PHE A 136 17.27 17.04 -0.16
CA PHE A 136 17.99 17.15 1.12
C PHE A 136 17.21 17.96 2.14
N ARG A 137 16.53 19.05 1.74
CA ARG A 137 15.67 19.83 2.65
C ARG A 137 14.50 19.01 3.17
N ASN A 138 13.92 18.15 2.33
CA ASN A 138 12.86 17.24 2.77
C ASN A 138 13.40 16.25 3.82
N LEU A 139 14.58 15.65 3.59
CA LEU A 139 15.26 14.80 4.57
C LEU A 139 15.57 15.55 5.87
N PHE A 140 16.08 16.78 5.77
CA PHE A 140 16.41 17.61 6.93
C PHE A 140 15.18 17.91 7.80
N ASN A 141 14.06 18.25 7.15
CA ASN A 141 12.80 18.50 7.83
C ASN A 141 12.15 17.21 8.39
N ALA A 142 12.58 16.04 7.94
CA ALA A 142 12.13 14.73 8.40
C ALA A 142 12.90 14.24 9.65
N GLN A 143 13.76 15.08 10.26
CA GLN A 143 14.44 14.71 11.48
C GLN A 143 13.45 14.32 12.60
N GLY A 144 13.66 13.14 13.19
CA GLY A 144 12.77 12.51 14.17
C GLY A 144 11.72 11.56 13.57
N SER A 145 11.46 11.62 12.26
CA SER A 145 10.50 10.74 11.58
C SER A 145 11.13 9.42 11.09
N LEU A 146 10.34 8.61 10.40
CA LEU A 146 10.79 7.41 9.72
C LEU A 146 11.31 7.72 8.31
N LEU A 147 12.35 7.01 7.89
CA LEU A 147 12.91 6.98 6.55
C LEU A 147 12.96 5.52 6.08
N SER A 148 12.28 5.23 4.97
CA SER A 148 12.26 3.90 4.38
C SER A 148 13.08 3.82 3.10
N PHE A 149 13.76 2.69 2.90
CA PHE A 149 14.42 2.35 1.65
C PHE A 149 13.60 1.29 0.90
N ASN A 150 13.01 1.67 -0.24
CA ASN A 150 12.11 0.79 -1.00
C ASN A 150 12.86 -0.32 -1.77
N CYS A 151 14.14 -0.11 -2.06
CA CYS A 151 15.01 -1.09 -2.70
C CYS A 151 15.75 -1.95 -1.67
N PHE A 152 16.38 -3.02 -2.15
CA PHE A 152 17.48 -3.64 -1.41
C PHE A 152 18.55 -2.57 -1.12
N LEU A 153 18.98 -2.51 0.14
CA LEU A 153 19.83 -1.43 0.61
C LEU A 153 21.24 -1.97 0.80
N SER A 154 22.11 -1.64 -0.15
CA SER A 154 23.55 -1.90 -0.04
C SER A 154 24.21 -0.84 0.84
N THR A 155 25.05 -1.27 1.77
CA THR A 155 25.80 -0.43 2.71
C THR A 155 27.19 -1.03 2.94
N SER A 156 28.11 -0.25 3.51
CA SER A 156 29.47 -0.69 3.76
C SER A 156 29.85 -0.55 5.23
N LYS A 157 30.61 -1.48 5.80
CA LYS A 157 31.26 -1.27 7.11
C LYS A 157 32.35 -0.20 7.06
N LYS A 158 32.82 0.18 5.86
CA LYS A 158 33.88 1.16 5.65
C LYS A 158 33.31 2.54 5.31
N ARG A 159 33.41 3.50 6.24
CA ARG A 159 32.98 4.90 6.02
C ARG A 159 33.59 5.53 4.76
N LYS A 160 34.83 5.17 4.41
CA LYS A 160 35.50 5.67 3.21
C LYS A 160 34.73 5.34 1.93
N VAL A 161 34.16 4.14 1.82
CA VAL A 161 33.39 3.74 0.63
C VAL A 161 32.18 4.66 0.45
N ALA A 162 31.44 4.93 1.54
CA ALA A 162 30.35 5.90 1.52
C ALA A 162 30.81 7.32 1.11
N MET A 163 32.00 7.74 1.57
CA MET A 163 32.58 9.03 1.21
C MET A 163 32.91 9.11 -0.29
N ASP A 164 33.45 8.05 -0.87
CA ASP A 164 33.78 7.98 -2.30
C ASP A 164 32.51 8.20 -3.16
N PHE A 165 31.39 7.55 -2.81
CA PHE A 165 30.09 7.77 -3.48
C PHE A 165 29.56 9.21 -3.35
N VAL A 166 29.76 9.84 -2.18
CA VAL A 166 29.36 11.23 -1.98
C VAL A 166 30.22 12.16 -2.83
N GLN A 167 31.53 11.93 -2.85
CA GLN A 167 32.46 12.73 -3.63
C GLN A 167 32.12 12.68 -5.12
N ASP A 168 31.88 11.50 -5.66
CA ASP A 168 31.43 11.31 -7.04
C ASP A 168 30.17 12.13 -7.35
N ALA A 169 29.19 12.13 -6.44
CA ALA A 169 27.95 12.87 -6.63
C ALA A 169 28.11 14.40 -6.51
N LEU A 170 29.06 14.87 -5.70
CA LEU A 170 29.38 16.29 -5.55
C LEU A 170 30.18 16.82 -6.74
N ASP A 171 31.04 15.98 -7.33
CA ASP A 171 31.86 16.29 -8.51
C ASP A 171 31.01 16.35 -9.78
N GLN A 172 29.98 15.50 -9.88
CA GLN A 172 29.05 15.49 -11.01
C GLN A 172 28.16 16.74 -11.11
N ASN A 173 27.81 17.37 -9.99
CA ASN A 173 26.95 18.55 -9.98
C ASN A 173 27.22 19.45 -8.76
N THR A 174 27.59 20.70 -9.02
CA THR A 174 27.95 21.70 -8.01
C THR A 174 26.80 22.15 -7.12
N ASN A 175 25.55 21.92 -7.54
CA ASN A 175 24.36 22.24 -6.75
C ASN A 175 23.93 21.10 -5.80
N ASN A 176 24.53 19.92 -5.92
CA ASN A 176 24.19 18.79 -5.07
C ASN A 176 24.68 18.98 -3.62
N VAL A 177 24.00 18.33 -2.70
CA VAL A 177 24.42 18.15 -1.31
C VAL A 177 24.74 16.68 -1.11
N GLY A 178 25.84 16.39 -0.42
CA GLY A 178 26.28 15.06 -0.06
C GLY A 178 25.81 14.71 1.34
N ALA A 179 25.26 13.52 1.52
CA ALA A 179 24.95 12.98 2.84
C ALA A 179 25.63 11.63 3.05
N ILE A 180 26.28 11.49 4.20
CA ILE A 180 26.75 10.21 4.71
C ILE A 180 25.73 9.74 5.73
N PHE A 181 25.02 8.68 5.39
CA PHE A 181 24.17 7.98 6.34
C PHE A 181 25.04 7.12 7.25
N ILE A 182 24.94 7.38 8.55
CA ILE A 182 25.58 6.59 9.61
C ILE A 182 24.47 5.78 10.26
N MET A 183 24.34 4.53 9.83
CA MET A 183 23.24 3.64 10.20
C MET A 183 23.68 2.74 11.35
N THR A 184 23.06 2.95 12.51
CA THR A 184 23.28 2.13 13.70
C THR A 184 22.39 0.90 13.64
N ILE A 185 23.00 -0.27 13.55
CA ILE A 185 22.34 -1.56 13.48
C ILE A 185 22.39 -2.21 14.86
N ASP A 186 21.21 -2.49 15.42
CA ASP A 186 21.05 -3.22 16.66
C ASP A 186 20.48 -4.61 16.36
N PRO A 187 21.32 -5.67 16.34
CA PRO A 187 20.88 -7.03 16.02
C PRO A 187 19.76 -7.55 16.91
N SER A 188 19.68 -7.09 18.17
CA SER A 188 18.64 -7.53 19.12
C SER A 188 17.25 -7.06 18.72
N LYS A 189 17.16 -5.92 18.02
CA LYS A 189 15.91 -5.40 17.45
C LYS A 189 15.50 -6.08 16.14
N ILE A 190 16.40 -6.88 15.58
CA ILE A 190 16.23 -7.57 14.29
C ILE A 190 15.86 -9.04 14.53
N SER A 191 15.38 -9.35 15.74
CA SER A 191 14.77 -10.62 16.15
C SER A 191 13.61 -10.99 15.21
N THR A 192 13.93 -11.69 14.11
CA THR A 192 13.04 -12.55 13.31
C THR A 192 11.75 -11.90 12.77
N SER A 193 11.75 -11.39 11.53
CA SER A 193 10.89 -11.95 10.46
C SER A 193 10.77 -11.12 9.16
N LYS A 194 11.16 -9.83 9.08
CA LYS A 194 10.82 -9.02 7.88
C LYS A 194 11.92 -8.27 7.14
N THR A 195 12.98 -7.84 7.82
CA THR A 195 14.09 -7.13 7.18
C THR A 195 15.45 -7.76 7.49
N PRO A 196 15.69 -9.02 7.08
CA PRO A 196 17.00 -9.63 7.23
C PRO A 196 18.05 -8.82 6.46
N PHE A 197 19.27 -8.85 6.99
CA PHE A 197 20.46 -8.32 6.37
C PHE A 197 21.57 -9.35 6.47
N ALA A 198 22.53 -9.29 5.56
CA ALA A 198 23.69 -10.15 5.61
C ALA A 198 24.93 -9.43 5.12
N MET A 199 26.08 -9.86 5.61
CA MET A 199 27.36 -9.55 4.98
C MET A 199 27.52 -10.45 3.76
N ILE A 200 27.84 -9.83 2.62
CA ILE A 200 27.82 -10.53 1.32
C ILE A 200 29.17 -10.57 0.61
N ASP A 201 30.27 -10.32 1.33
CA ASP A 201 31.64 -10.21 0.82
C ASP A 201 32.03 -11.37 -0.12
N ASP A 202 31.65 -12.61 0.22
CA ASP A 202 31.99 -13.82 -0.54
C ASP A 202 30.99 -14.16 -1.66
N GLN A 203 29.83 -13.50 -1.68
CA GLN A 203 28.76 -13.73 -2.65
C GLN A 203 28.59 -12.59 -3.67
N SER A 204 29.08 -11.39 -3.33
CA SER A 204 29.01 -10.20 -4.18
C SER A 204 29.88 -10.34 -5.42
N ALA A 205 29.46 -9.70 -6.51
CA ALA A 205 30.30 -9.51 -7.69
C ALA A 205 31.50 -8.59 -7.41
N VAL A 206 31.38 -7.71 -6.40
CA VAL A 206 32.43 -6.79 -5.96
C VAL A 206 33.23 -7.43 -4.83
N ARG A 207 34.45 -7.88 -5.14
CA ARG A 207 35.31 -8.57 -4.16
C ARG A 207 36.02 -7.59 -3.22
N GLY A 208 36.10 -7.95 -1.93
CA GLY A 208 36.92 -7.26 -0.93
C GLY A 208 36.27 -6.02 -0.29
N GLU A 209 35.03 -5.72 -0.66
CA GLU A 209 34.18 -4.83 0.12
C GLU A 209 33.64 -5.57 1.34
N GLN A 210 33.44 -4.84 2.45
CA GLN A 210 32.72 -5.34 3.63
C GLN A 210 31.26 -4.88 3.52
N GLU A 211 30.54 -5.47 2.57
CA GLU A 211 29.22 -5.02 2.14
C GLU A 211 28.15 -5.68 3.00
N ILE A 212 27.27 -4.87 3.57
CA ILE A 212 26.07 -5.32 4.27
C ILE A 212 24.87 -4.99 3.39
N LEU A 213 24.18 -6.02 2.92
CA LEU A 213 23.00 -5.91 2.08
C LEU A 213 21.76 -6.19 2.91
N PHE A 214 20.84 -5.22 2.95
CA PHE A 214 19.53 -5.38 3.56
C PHE A 214 18.49 -5.72 2.50
N THR A 215 17.52 -6.51 2.91
CA THR A 215 16.29 -6.73 2.15
C THR A 215 15.48 -5.46 1.93
N MET A 216 14.59 -5.49 0.94
CA MET A 216 13.71 -4.35 0.64
C MET A 216 12.88 -3.90 1.85
N HIS A 217 12.58 -2.60 1.87
CA HIS A 217 11.72 -1.93 2.84
C HIS A 217 12.30 -1.81 4.25
N THR A 218 13.63 -1.71 4.34
CA THR A 218 14.29 -1.38 5.61
C THR A 218 13.93 0.04 6.03
N VAL A 219 13.54 0.21 7.30
CA VAL A 219 13.10 1.48 7.87
C VAL A 219 14.07 1.91 8.97
N PHE A 220 14.39 3.20 8.98
CA PHE A 220 15.24 3.83 9.96
C PHE A 220 14.53 5.03 10.55
N ARG A 221 14.78 5.31 11.83
CA ARG A 221 14.45 6.60 12.42
C ARG A 221 15.55 7.60 12.11
N VAL A 222 15.16 8.77 11.61
CA VAL A 222 16.08 9.86 11.30
C VAL A 222 16.48 10.53 12.61
N GLY A 223 17.74 10.36 12.99
CA GLY A 223 18.35 11.01 14.13
C GLY A 223 18.91 12.37 13.75
N GLU A 224 20.00 12.74 14.42
CA GLU A 224 20.64 14.04 14.22
C GLU A 224 21.24 14.18 12.81
N ILE A 225 21.02 15.35 12.20
CA ILE A 225 21.61 15.74 10.92
C ILE A 225 22.59 16.89 11.15
N LYS A 226 23.88 16.67 10.84
CA LYS A 226 24.97 17.62 11.09
C LYS A 226 25.74 17.93 9.82
N GLN A 227 26.05 19.19 9.60
CA GLN A 227 26.99 19.58 8.55
C GLN A 227 28.42 19.25 8.99
N THR A 228 29.25 18.73 8.09
CA THR A 228 30.65 18.47 8.43
C THR A 228 31.46 19.76 8.37
N ALA A 229 32.49 19.84 9.21
CA ALA A 229 33.40 20.99 9.21
C ALA A 229 34.27 21.06 7.95
N GLU A 230 34.49 19.94 7.27
CA GLU A 230 35.40 19.80 6.14
C GLU A 230 34.80 20.32 4.83
N ASN A 231 33.48 20.26 4.67
CA ASN A 231 32.81 20.65 3.43
C ASN A 231 31.39 21.15 3.71
N SER A 232 31.11 22.40 3.34
CA SER A 232 29.78 23.02 3.50
C SER A 232 28.65 22.33 2.72
N ARG A 233 28.98 21.44 1.78
CA ARG A 233 28.00 20.64 1.02
C ARG A 233 27.87 19.22 1.55
N LEU A 234 28.55 18.87 2.64
CA LEU A 234 28.59 17.52 3.20
C LEU A 234 27.91 17.47 4.56
N TRP A 235 27.06 16.46 4.74
CA TRP A 235 26.27 16.27 5.94
C TRP A 235 26.38 14.82 6.43
N GLU A 236 26.33 14.64 7.74
CA GLU A 236 26.17 13.35 8.39
C GLU A 236 24.74 13.23 8.88
N VAL A 237 24.12 12.09 8.57
CA VAL A 237 22.74 11.79 8.94
C VAL A 237 22.76 10.53 9.78
N GLN A 238 22.44 10.66 11.06
CA GLN A 238 22.33 9.51 11.96
C GLN A 238 21.03 8.78 11.68
N LEU A 239 21.11 7.47 11.48
CA LEU A 239 19.96 6.59 11.28
C LEU A 239 20.01 5.47 12.30
N THR A 240 18.88 5.15 12.92
CA THR A 240 18.75 4.00 13.81
C THR A 240 17.70 3.06 13.27
N ILE A 241 18.03 1.78 13.10
CA ILE A 241 17.07 0.80 12.61
C ILE A 241 15.88 0.68 13.57
N THR A 242 14.68 0.60 13.02
CA THR A 242 13.43 0.41 13.77
C THR A 242 12.99 -1.05 13.74
N ASP A 243 12.22 -1.48 14.73
CA ASP A 243 11.62 -2.81 14.77
C ASP A 243 10.20 -2.85 14.18
N ASP A 244 9.70 -4.06 13.93
CA ASP A 244 8.36 -4.32 13.38
C ASP A 244 7.21 -3.86 14.32
N ASN A 245 7.50 -3.60 15.60
CA ASN A 245 6.53 -3.16 16.58
C ASN A 245 6.40 -1.62 16.63
N ASP A 246 7.11 -0.88 15.77
CA ASP A 246 6.92 0.57 15.66
C ASP A 246 5.43 0.87 15.37
N PRO A 247 4.72 1.57 16.29
CA PRO A 247 3.27 1.76 16.17
C PRO A 247 2.85 2.48 14.89
N GLN A 248 3.72 3.36 14.35
CA GLN A 248 3.46 4.07 13.10
C GLN A 248 3.49 3.11 11.92
N LEU A 249 4.49 2.22 11.87
CA LEU A 249 4.63 1.21 10.81
C LEU A 249 3.49 0.19 10.83
N SER A 250 3.11 -0.28 12.02
CA SER A 250 2.03 -1.26 12.21
C SER A 250 0.66 -0.71 11.79
N THR A 251 0.31 0.50 12.24
CA THR A 251 -0.96 1.15 11.87
C THR A 251 -1.09 1.32 10.36
N LEU A 252 0.00 1.71 9.71
CA LEU A 252 0.05 2.00 8.29
C LEU A 252 -0.08 0.75 7.42
N THR A 253 0.64 -0.32 7.76
CA THR A 253 0.64 -1.56 6.98
C THR A 253 -0.64 -2.38 7.19
N ASN A 254 -1.21 -2.40 8.41
CA ASN A 254 -2.39 -3.21 8.69
C ASN A 254 -3.61 -2.79 7.86
N ARG A 255 -3.83 -1.49 7.67
CA ARG A 255 -4.95 -1.00 6.85
C ARG A 255 -4.92 -1.56 5.43
N ILE A 256 -3.76 -1.49 4.77
CA ILE A 256 -3.66 -1.95 3.38
C ILE A 256 -3.65 -3.48 3.29
N LYS A 257 -3.10 -4.18 4.30
CA LYS A 257 -3.23 -5.65 4.38
C LYS A 257 -4.68 -6.09 4.36
N GLU A 258 -5.55 -5.39 5.08
CA GLU A 258 -6.99 -5.66 5.05
C GLU A 258 -7.59 -5.38 3.67
N GLU A 259 -7.22 -4.25 3.03
CA GLU A 259 -7.72 -3.90 1.70
C GLU A 259 -7.33 -4.92 0.62
N VAL A 260 -6.11 -5.47 0.68
CA VAL A 260 -5.62 -6.46 -0.30
C VAL A 260 -5.81 -7.91 0.14
N ARG A 261 -6.53 -8.17 1.23
CA ARG A 261 -6.73 -9.54 1.76
C ARG A 261 -7.31 -10.47 0.70
N GLY A 262 -6.84 -11.70 0.63
CA GLY A 262 -7.31 -12.67 -0.35
C GLY A 262 -6.85 -14.10 -0.03
N PRO A 263 -7.47 -15.12 -0.65
CA PRO A 263 -7.21 -16.52 -0.34
C PRO A 263 -5.85 -17.02 -0.82
N THR A 264 -5.26 -16.40 -1.84
CA THR A 264 -3.93 -16.75 -2.37
C THR A 264 -3.14 -15.49 -2.68
N GLY A 265 -1.80 -15.61 -2.76
CA GLY A 265 -0.93 -14.50 -3.16
C GLY A 265 -1.35 -13.87 -4.49
N TRP A 266 -1.74 -14.66 -5.50
CA TRP A 266 -2.24 -14.12 -6.78
C TRP A 266 -3.55 -13.34 -6.64
N HIS A 267 -4.47 -13.77 -5.78
CA HIS A 267 -5.69 -12.99 -5.52
C HIS A 267 -5.37 -11.64 -4.88
N ARG A 268 -4.44 -11.63 -3.92
CA ARG A 268 -3.96 -10.41 -3.27
C ARG A 268 -3.25 -9.50 -4.26
N MET A 269 -2.46 -10.07 -5.18
CA MET A 269 -1.78 -9.34 -6.25
C MET A 269 -2.79 -8.61 -7.16
N GLY A 270 -3.85 -9.29 -7.57
CA GLY A 270 -4.91 -8.66 -8.36
C GLY A 270 -5.59 -7.50 -7.62
N ARG A 271 -5.85 -7.64 -6.31
CA ARG A 271 -6.43 -6.57 -5.50
C ARG A 271 -5.47 -5.39 -5.37
N LEU A 272 -4.18 -5.67 -5.15
CA LEU A 272 -3.15 -4.64 -5.12
C LEU A 272 -3.13 -3.85 -6.43
N MET A 273 -3.10 -4.54 -7.58
CA MET A 273 -3.18 -3.91 -8.92
C MET A 273 -4.40 -3.01 -9.08
N LEU A 274 -5.58 -3.45 -8.61
CA LEU A 274 -6.80 -2.64 -8.64
C LEU A 274 -6.66 -1.36 -7.79
N ARG A 275 -6.05 -1.45 -6.61
CA ARG A 275 -5.84 -0.30 -5.72
C ARG A 275 -4.87 0.72 -6.31
N VAL A 276 -3.84 0.27 -7.01
CA VAL A 276 -2.88 1.16 -7.68
C VAL A 276 -3.31 1.58 -9.10
N GLY A 277 -4.50 1.14 -9.56
CA GLY A 277 -5.09 1.56 -10.85
C GLY A 277 -4.65 0.77 -12.08
N HIS A 278 -3.94 -0.35 -11.93
CA HIS A 278 -3.55 -1.24 -13.03
C HIS A 278 -4.68 -2.19 -13.45
N PHE A 279 -5.81 -1.65 -13.89
CA PHE A 279 -7.03 -2.42 -14.19
C PHE A 279 -6.83 -3.48 -15.29
N ASN A 280 -6.06 -3.21 -16.34
CA ASN A 280 -5.87 -4.18 -17.43
C ASN A 280 -5.08 -5.41 -16.97
N GLN A 281 -3.98 -5.19 -16.24
CA GLN A 281 -3.15 -6.28 -15.68
C GLN A 281 -3.92 -7.09 -14.63
N ALA A 282 -4.72 -6.42 -13.80
CA ALA A 282 -5.62 -7.08 -12.86
C ALA A 282 -6.65 -7.95 -13.59
N GLU A 283 -7.21 -7.45 -14.70
CA GLU A 283 -8.18 -8.19 -15.50
C GLU A 283 -7.55 -9.44 -16.11
N GLU A 284 -6.40 -9.32 -16.75
CA GLU A 284 -5.67 -10.46 -17.33
C GLU A 284 -5.35 -11.52 -16.27
N LEU A 285 -4.86 -11.09 -15.11
CA LEU A 285 -4.57 -11.98 -13.99
C LEU A 285 -5.83 -12.70 -13.50
N TYR A 286 -6.91 -11.98 -13.23
CA TYR A 286 -8.15 -12.60 -12.74
C TYR A 286 -8.81 -13.50 -13.77
N GLN A 287 -8.74 -13.17 -15.06
CA GLN A 287 -9.21 -14.07 -16.11
C GLN A 287 -8.40 -15.37 -16.14
N GLU A 288 -7.08 -15.30 -15.96
CA GLU A 288 -6.23 -16.49 -15.90
C GLU A 288 -6.49 -17.33 -14.63
N LEU A 289 -6.68 -16.68 -13.48
CA LEU A 289 -7.11 -17.35 -12.26
C LEU A 289 -8.48 -18.02 -12.44
N LEU A 290 -9.41 -17.37 -13.14
CA LEU A 290 -10.76 -17.92 -13.37
C LEU A 290 -10.72 -19.17 -14.25
N LYS A 291 -9.84 -19.22 -15.27
CA LYS A 291 -9.64 -20.42 -16.11
C LYS A 291 -9.13 -21.60 -15.30
N ASN A 292 -8.24 -21.33 -14.34
CA ASN A 292 -7.59 -22.34 -13.51
C ASN A 292 -8.34 -22.62 -12.19
N ALA A 293 -9.46 -21.95 -11.94
CA ALA A 293 -10.23 -22.09 -10.71
C ALA A 293 -10.82 -23.50 -10.59
N SER A 294 -10.52 -24.15 -9.47
CA SER A 294 -10.87 -25.54 -9.20
C SER A 294 -12.14 -25.67 -8.36
N THR A 295 -12.46 -24.65 -7.57
CA THR A 295 -13.62 -24.64 -6.68
C THR A 295 -14.61 -23.52 -7.00
N ASP A 296 -15.86 -23.72 -6.64
CA ASP A 296 -16.91 -22.70 -6.77
C ASP A 296 -16.62 -21.46 -5.90
N SER A 297 -16.01 -21.64 -4.73
CA SER A 297 -15.60 -20.54 -3.85
C SER A 297 -14.56 -19.64 -4.52
N GLU A 298 -13.55 -20.22 -5.19
CA GLU A 298 -12.57 -19.48 -5.97
C GLU A 298 -13.24 -18.71 -7.12
N ARG A 299 -14.10 -19.39 -7.89
CA ARG A 299 -14.83 -18.77 -9.01
C ARG A 299 -15.64 -17.57 -8.55
N VAL A 300 -16.38 -17.71 -7.45
CA VAL A 300 -17.16 -16.60 -6.87
C VAL A 300 -16.27 -15.43 -6.46
N SER A 301 -15.17 -15.71 -5.74
CA SER A 301 -14.22 -14.67 -5.33
C SER A 301 -13.65 -13.92 -6.53
N ILE A 302 -13.27 -14.65 -7.60
CA ILE A 302 -12.68 -14.07 -8.81
C ILE A 302 -13.73 -13.29 -9.62
N ASP A 303 -14.92 -13.85 -9.83
CA ASP A 303 -16.03 -13.17 -10.51
C ASP A 303 -16.43 -11.89 -9.75
N HIS A 304 -16.39 -11.90 -8.41
CA HIS A 304 -16.62 -10.68 -7.60
C HIS A 304 -15.58 -9.59 -7.89
N GLN A 305 -14.29 -9.95 -7.97
CA GLN A 305 -13.23 -8.99 -8.30
C GLN A 305 -13.32 -8.49 -9.73
N LEU A 306 -13.66 -9.36 -10.70
CA LEU A 306 -13.91 -8.94 -12.09
C LEU A 306 -15.13 -8.03 -12.18
N GLY A 307 -16.20 -8.29 -11.43
CA GLY A 307 -17.36 -7.40 -11.33
C GLY A 307 -16.98 -6.03 -10.81
N TYR A 308 -16.20 -5.99 -9.71
CA TYR A 308 -15.68 -4.73 -9.15
C TYR A 308 -14.80 -3.97 -10.13
N LEU A 309 -13.86 -4.67 -10.78
CA LEU A 309 -12.98 -4.11 -11.81
C LEU A 309 -13.79 -3.44 -12.93
N LYS A 310 -14.80 -4.14 -13.48
CA LYS A 310 -15.65 -3.61 -14.55
C LYS A 310 -16.49 -2.42 -14.09
N HIS A 311 -16.95 -2.44 -12.84
CA HIS A 311 -17.66 -1.30 -12.23
C HIS A 311 -16.75 -0.07 -12.15
N GLN A 312 -15.51 -0.22 -11.68
CA GLN A 312 -14.51 0.86 -11.63
C GLN A 312 -14.14 1.40 -13.03
N GLN A 313 -14.16 0.54 -14.06
CA GLN A 313 -13.95 0.95 -15.46
C GLN A 313 -15.20 1.63 -16.09
N GLY A 314 -16.32 1.71 -15.39
CA GLY A 314 -17.60 2.21 -15.94
C GLY A 314 -18.29 1.23 -16.90
N LYS A 315 -17.81 -0.01 -17.03
CA LYS A 315 -18.40 -1.06 -17.88
C LYS A 315 -19.51 -1.79 -17.13
N TYR A 316 -20.57 -1.06 -16.80
CA TYR A 316 -21.62 -1.54 -15.90
C TYR A 316 -22.32 -2.84 -16.34
N PRO A 317 -22.68 -3.06 -17.63
CA PRO A 317 -23.30 -4.32 -18.04
C PRO A 317 -22.39 -5.55 -17.85
N GLU A 318 -21.07 -5.38 -18.05
CA GLU A 318 -20.10 -6.44 -17.78
C GLU A 318 -19.97 -6.70 -16.28
N ALA A 319 -19.98 -5.64 -15.46
CA ALA A 319 -19.94 -5.75 -14.00
C ALA A 319 -21.13 -6.55 -13.45
N VAL A 320 -22.36 -6.22 -13.88
CA VAL A 320 -23.57 -6.97 -13.52
C VAL A 320 -23.41 -8.45 -13.89
N LYS A 321 -22.97 -8.76 -15.12
CA LYS A 321 -22.80 -10.14 -15.59
C LYS A 321 -21.86 -10.95 -14.69
N PHE A 322 -20.77 -10.36 -14.22
CA PHE A 322 -19.86 -11.04 -13.30
C PHE A 322 -20.47 -11.22 -11.91
N TYR A 323 -21.12 -10.19 -11.36
CA TYR A 323 -21.81 -10.32 -10.08
C TYR A 323 -22.95 -11.34 -10.12
N GLU A 324 -23.72 -11.42 -11.21
CA GLU A 324 -24.77 -12.43 -11.40
C GLU A 324 -24.23 -13.87 -11.45
N LYS A 325 -23.07 -14.10 -12.09
CA LYS A 325 -22.42 -15.42 -12.05
C LYS A 325 -22.08 -15.83 -10.62
N SER A 326 -21.49 -14.90 -9.86
CA SER A 326 -21.12 -15.13 -8.46
C SER A 326 -22.36 -15.39 -7.59
N LEU A 327 -23.42 -14.61 -7.81
CA LEU A 327 -24.69 -14.74 -7.12
C LEU A 327 -25.35 -16.10 -7.39
N LYS A 328 -25.38 -16.55 -8.65
CA LYS A 328 -25.98 -17.84 -9.03
C LYS A 328 -25.33 -19.03 -8.31
N ILE A 329 -24.01 -18.99 -8.13
CA ILE A 329 -23.30 -20.03 -7.36
C ILE A 329 -23.72 -19.97 -5.89
N TYR A 330 -23.78 -18.78 -5.29
CA TYR A 330 -24.26 -18.61 -3.91
C TYR A 330 -25.71 -19.03 -3.71
N GLU A 331 -26.61 -18.76 -4.65
CA GLU A 331 -28.02 -19.17 -4.56
C GLU A 331 -28.18 -20.70 -4.55
N ILE A 332 -27.26 -21.44 -5.17
CA ILE A 332 -27.24 -22.91 -5.17
C ILE A 332 -26.58 -23.45 -3.89
N SER A 333 -25.52 -22.80 -3.41
CA SER A 333 -24.62 -23.35 -2.38
C SER A 333 -24.90 -22.87 -0.96
N LEU A 334 -25.64 -21.76 -0.78
CA LEU A 334 -25.86 -21.14 0.52
C LEU A 334 -27.34 -21.10 0.91
N PRO A 335 -27.67 -21.07 2.21
CA PRO A 335 -29.03 -20.83 2.68
C PRO A 335 -29.58 -19.46 2.19
N PRO A 336 -30.91 -19.32 1.96
CA PRO A 336 -31.49 -18.09 1.42
C PRO A 336 -31.21 -16.80 2.20
N ASN A 337 -30.97 -16.90 3.51
CA ASN A 337 -30.68 -15.76 4.39
C ASN A 337 -29.19 -15.60 4.68
N HIS A 338 -28.30 -16.19 3.88
CA HIS A 338 -26.86 -16.10 4.12
C HIS A 338 -26.32 -14.69 3.79
N PRO A 339 -25.52 -14.04 4.67
CA PRO A 339 -24.99 -12.69 4.45
C PRO A 339 -24.28 -12.46 3.10
N ASN A 340 -23.59 -13.47 2.57
CA ASN A 340 -22.95 -13.37 1.24
C ASN A 340 -23.94 -13.10 0.10
N LEU A 341 -25.18 -13.63 0.16
CA LEU A 341 -26.22 -13.30 -0.83
C LEU A 341 -26.59 -11.82 -0.76
N ALA A 342 -26.73 -11.29 0.46
CA ALA A 342 -26.99 -9.87 0.66
C ALA A 342 -25.86 -8.98 0.12
N THR A 343 -24.59 -9.37 0.34
CA THR A 343 -23.45 -8.67 -0.24
C THR A 343 -23.49 -8.67 -1.78
N SER A 344 -23.81 -9.81 -2.40
CA SER A 344 -23.94 -9.90 -3.86
C SER A 344 -25.06 -9.02 -4.41
N TYR A 345 -26.25 -9.06 -3.80
CA TYR A 345 -27.35 -8.17 -4.19
C TYR A 345 -26.99 -6.69 -4.01
N ASN A 346 -26.31 -6.33 -2.93
CA ASN A 346 -25.85 -4.96 -2.71
C ASN A 346 -24.91 -4.48 -3.82
N ASN A 347 -23.97 -5.31 -4.26
CA ASN A 347 -23.04 -4.95 -5.33
C ASN A 347 -23.75 -4.76 -6.68
N ILE A 348 -24.73 -5.62 -7.00
CA ILE A 348 -25.55 -5.46 -8.20
C ILE A 348 -26.38 -4.16 -8.12
N GLY A 349 -26.98 -3.89 -6.96
CA GLY A 349 -27.71 -2.65 -6.70
C GLY A 349 -26.86 -1.40 -6.92
N GLU A 350 -25.60 -1.41 -6.46
CA GLU A 350 -24.64 -0.32 -6.66
C GLU A 350 -24.30 -0.08 -8.12
N VAL A 351 -24.17 -1.14 -8.92
CA VAL A 351 -23.96 -1.01 -10.35
C VAL A 351 -25.18 -0.39 -11.03
N TYR A 352 -26.39 -0.83 -10.71
CA TYR A 352 -27.62 -0.22 -11.25
C TYR A 352 -27.80 1.23 -10.82
N ARG A 353 -27.46 1.57 -9.56
CA ARG A 353 -27.45 2.96 -9.08
C ARG A 353 -26.49 3.81 -9.90
N SER A 354 -25.29 3.29 -10.20
CA SER A 354 -24.28 3.96 -11.03
C SER A 354 -24.74 4.14 -12.48
N MET A 355 -25.64 3.28 -12.98
CA MET A 355 -26.30 3.43 -14.29
C MET A 355 -27.48 4.41 -14.28
N GLY A 356 -27.91 4.91 -13.12
CA GLY A 356 -29.14 5.70 -12.96
C GLY A 356 -30.42 4.86 -13.02
N GLU A 357 -30.33 3.54 -12.99
CA GLU A 357 -31.48 2.63 -12.98
C GLU A 357 -32.02 2.43 -11.55
N TYR A 358 -32.48 3.53 -10.95
CA TYR A 358 -32.80 3.60 -9.52
C TYR A 358 -33.84 2.57 -9.05
N SER A 359 -34.86 2.27 -9.85
CA SER A 359 -35.87 1.26 -9.50
C SER A 359 -35.29 -0.15 -9.37
N LYS A 360 -34.34 -0.53 -10.24
CA LYS A 360 -33.64 -1.81 -10.12
C LYS A 360 -32.66 -1.80 -8.96
N ALA A 361 -31.96 -0.68 -8.75
CA ALA A 361 -31.07 -0.52 -7.61
C ALA A 361 -31.81 -0.75 -6.28
N LEU A 362 -33.00 -0.14 -6.12
CA LEU A 362 -33.87 -0.35 -4.95
C LEU A 362 -34.27 -1.82 -4.80
N GLU A 363 -34.72 -2.50 -5.86
CA GLU A 363 -35.10 -3.92 -5.79
C GLU A 363 -33.97 -4.79 -5.22
N PHE A 364 -32.73 -4.56 -5.67
CA PHE A 364 -31.56 -5.31 -5.22
C PHE A 364 -31.12 -4.91 -3.80
N TYR A 365 -31.12 -3.62 -3.47
CA TYR A 365 -30.79 -3.18 -2.10
C TYR A 365 -31.83 -3.63 -1.07
N GLU A 366 -33.12 -3.66 -1.41
CA GLU A 366 -34.17 -4.15 -0.52
C GLU A 366 -34.03 -5.66 -0.26
N LYS A 367 -33.70 -6.45 -1.30
CA LYS A 367 -33.35 -7.88 -1.15
C LYS A 367 -32.16 -8.06 -0.20
N SER A 368 -31.11 -7.26 -0.38
CA SER A 368 -29.93 -7.26 0.49
C SER A 368 -30.29 -6.91 1.95
N LEU A 369 -31.01 -5.81 2.14
CA LEU A 369 -31.40 -5.30 3.45
C LEU A 369 -32.24 -6.32 4.21
N LYS A 370 -33.24 -6.93 3.56
CA LYS A 370 -34.10 -7.96 4.18
C LYS A 370 -33.29 -9.16 4.70
N ILE A 371 -32.28 -9.59 3.95
CA ILE A 371 -31.40 -10.69 4.39
C ILE A 371 -30.55 -10.24 5.59
N PHE A 372 -29.95 -9.06 5.54
CA PHE A 372 -29.15 -8.56 6.66
C PHE A 372 -29.99 -8.32 7.93
N GLU A 373 -31.23 -7.86 7.82
CA GLU A 373 -32.15 -7.68 8.97
C GLU A 373 -32.45 -9.00 9.69
N ILE A 374 -32.46 -10.11 8.95
CA ILE A 374 -32.70 -11.45 9.50
C ILE A 374 -31.40 -12.08 10.04
N SER A 375 -30.27 -11.83 9.37
CA SER A 375 -29.03 -12.59 9.59
C SER A 375 -28.01 -11.90 10.51
N LEU A 376 -28.16 -10.60 10.78
CA LEU A 376 -27.20 -9.82 11.56
C LEU A 376 -27.83 -9.18 12.80
N PRO A 377 -27.04 -8.89 13.85
CA PRO A 377 -27.50 -8.10 14.98
C PRO A 377 -27.98 -6.70 14.53
N PRO A 378 -29.00 -6.10 15.18
CA PRO A 378 -29.54 -4.79 14.79
C PRO A 378 -28.53 -3.64 14.77
N THR A 379 -27.40 -3.78 15.46
CA THR A 379 -26.32 -2.79 15.54
C THR A 379 -25.17 -3.06 14.56
N HIS A 380 -25.31 -4.04 13.67
CA HIS A 380 -24.22 -4.45 12.78
C HIS A 380 -23.93 -3.37 11.71
N PRO A 381 -22.66 -2.98 11.45
CA PRO A 381 -22.32 -1.93 10.49
C PRO A 381 -22.86 -2.15 9.07
N SER A 382 -22.95 -3.39 8.60
CA SER A 382 -23.54 -3.72 7.29
C SER A 382 -25.01 -3.32 7.16
N LEU A 383 -25.79 -3.35 8.24
CA LEU A 383 -27.17 -2.83 8.22
C LEU A 383 -27.20 -1.32 8.01
N ALA A 384 -26.31 -0.59 8.69
CA ALA A 384 -26.18 0.84 8.51
C ALA A 384 -25.80 1.18 7.06
N GLN A 385 -24.89 0.41 6.45
CA GLN A 385 -24.51 0.58 5.06
C GLN A 385 -25.69 0.32 4.11
N SER A 386 -26.45 -0.76 4.31
CA SER A 386 -27.62 -1.08 3.48
C SER A 386 -28.71 0.00 3.57
N TYR A 387 -29.03 0.49 4.77
CA TYR A 387 -29.97 1.60 4.91
C TYR A 387 -29.44 2.86 4.21
N ASN A 388 -28.15 3.18 4.36
CA ASN A 388 -27.55 4.33 3.67
C ASN A 388 -27.63 4.20 2.13
N ASN A 389 -27.43 2.99 1.58
CA ASN A 389 -27.52 2.76 0.15
C ASN A 389 -28.95 2.97 -0.38
N VAL A 390 -29.96 2.46 0.33
CA VAL A 390 -31.37 2.72 0.00
C VAL A 390 -31.69 4.21 0.08
N GLY A 391 -31.26 4.88 1.16
CA GLY A 391 -31.42 6.33 1.32
C GLY A 391 -30.80 7.12 0.18
N SER A 392 -29.59 6.74 -0.25
CA SER A 392 -28.90 7.37 -1.38
C SER A 392 -29.62 7.22 -2.71
N VAL A 393 -30.33 6.11 -2.93
CA VAL A 393 -31.15 5.98 -4.15
C VAL A 393 -32.35 6.93 -4.10
N TYR A 394 -33.07 7.00 -2.97
CA TYR A 394 -34.17 7.95 -2.82
C TYR A 394 -33.71 9.42 -2.94
N ASP A 395 -32.55 9.75 -2.37
CA ASP A 395 -31.94 11.07 -2.50
C ASP A 395 -31.64 11.40 -3.97
N SER A 396 -31.05 10.45 -4.71
CA SER A 396 -30.78 10.57 -6.14
C SER A 396 -32.05 10.73 -6.99
N MET A 397 -33.20 10.26 -6.50
CA MET A 397 -34.51 10.41 -7.11
C MET A 397 -35.21 11.73 -6.72
N GLY A 398 -34.64 12.51 -5.79
CA GLY A 398 -35.27 13.71 -5.22
C GLY A 398 -36.34 13.42 -4.16
N GLU A 399 -36.45 12.17 -3.69
CA GLU A 399 -37.39 11.76 -2.64
C GLU A 399 -36.76 11.95 -1.24
N TYR A 400 -36.35 13.18 -0.94
CA TYR A 400 -35.53 13.52 0.23
C TYR A 400 -36.14 13.09 1.57
N SER A 401 -37.46 13.17 1.74
CA SER A 401 -38.13 12.72 2.97
C SER A 401 -37.93 11.22 3.22
N LYS A 402 -38.00 10.38 2.17
CA LYS A 402 -37.72 8.95 2.31
C LYS A 402 -36.23 8.70 2.52
N ALA A 403 -35.38 9.44 1.81
CA ALA A 403 -33.93 9.34 2.02
C ALA A 403 -33.55 9.58 3.49
N LEU A 404 -34.12 10.61 4.11
CA LEU A 404 -33.94 10.94 5.53
C LEU A 404 -34.36 9.78 6.45
N GLU A 405 -35.52 9.15 6.24
CA GLU A 405 -35.96 8.01 7.05
C GLU A 405 -34.91 6.87 7.07
N PHE A 406 -34.27 6.61 5.93
CA PHE A 406 -33.24 5.58 5.81
C PHE A 406 -31.88 6.04 6.36
N TYR A 407 -31.48 7.28 6.11
CA TYR A 407 -30.26 7.84 6.69
C TYR A 407 -30.30 7.92 8.21
N GLU A 408 -31.45 8.25 8.80
CA GLU A 408 -31.66 8.27 10.25
C GLU A 408 -31.52 6.86 10.87
N LYS A 409 -32.02 5.82 10.21
CA LYS A 409 -31.78 4.43 10.63
C LYS A 409 -30.29 4.07 10.57
N ALA A 410 -29.62 4.44 9.49
CA ALA A 410 -28.19 4.18 9.30
C ALA A 410 -27.33 4.86 10.37
N ILE A 411 -27.59 6.14 10.64
CA ILE A 411 -26.77 6.91 11.59
C ILE A 411 -26.98 6.45 13.03
N LYS A 412 -28.21 6.08 13.42
CA LYS A 412 -28.49 5.54 14.74
C LYS A 412 -27.68 4.27 15.04
N ILE A 413 -27.51 3.40 14.06
CA ILE A 413 -26.66 2.21 14.20
C ILE A 413 -25.18 2.61 14.36
N LYS A 414 -24.70 3.56 13.55
CA LYS A 414 -23.31 4.04 13.62
C LYS A 414 -23.01 4.73 14.95
N GLU A 415 -23.91 5.55 15.48
CA GLU A 415 -23.74 6.24 16.78
C GLU A 415 -23.62 5.26 17.95
N ILE A 416 -24.27 4.09 17.85
CA ILE A 416 -24.19 3.03 18.87
C ILE A 416 -22.89 2.22 18.71
N SER A 417 -22.44 2.00 17.48
CA SER A 417 -21.37 1.04 17.17
C SER A 417 -19.98 1.66 17.01
N LEU A 418 -19.88 2.98 16.80
CA LEU A 418 -18.63 3.67 16.51
C LEU A 418 -18.31 4.73 17.57
N PRO A 419 -17.02 5.02 17.81
CA PRO A 419 -16.60 6.16 18.61
C PRO A 419 -17.17 7.47 18.06
N ALA A 420 -17.45 8.44 18.94
CA ALA A 420 -18.07 9.72 18.56
C ALA A 420 -17.25 10.54 17.54
N ASN A 421 -15.95 10.27 17.40
CA ASN A 421 -15.04 10.92 16.46
C ASN A 421 -14.77 10.10 15.20
N HIS A 422 -15.53 9.02 14.95
CA HIS A 422 -15.30 8.15 13.81
C HIS A 422 -15.69 8.84 12.48
N PRO A 423 -14.82 8.81 11.44
CA PRO A 423 -15.10 9.47 10.16
C PRO A 423 -16.41 9.06 9.48
N ASP A 424 -16.84 7.81 9.62
CA ASP A 424 -18.11 7.33 9.03
C ASP A 424 -19.36 8.00 9.59
N LEU A 425 -19.29 8.60 10.79
CA LEU A 425 -20.37 9.43 11.34
C LEU A 425 -20.44 10.76 10.60
N ALA A 426 -19.29 11.35 10.24
CA ALA A 426 -19.23 12.59 9.48
C ALA A 426 -19.89 12.41 8.10
N THR A 427 -19.58 11.32 7.39
CA THR A 427 -20.25 11.00 6.12
C THR A 427 -21.77 10.89 6.27
N SER A 428 -22.26 10.26 7.34
CA SER A 428 -23.70 10.14 7.57
C SER A 428 -24.36 11.48 7.92
N TYR A 429 -23.75 12.31 8.76
CA TYR A 429 -24.25 13.66 9.03
C TYR A 429 -24.26 14.53 7.77
N ASN A 430 -23.24 14.40 6.91
CA ASN A 430 -23.21 15.10 5.62
C ASN A 430 -24.41 14.71 4.74
N ASN A 431 -24.67 13.42 4.58
CA ASN A 431 -25.79 12.94 3.74
C ASN A 431 -27.14 13.47 4.25
N ILE A 432 -27.35 13.49 5.56
CA ILE A 432 -28.57 14.04 6.17
C ILE A 432 -28.64 15.56 5.97
N GLY A 433 -27.53 16.27 6.17
CA GLY A 433 -27.43 17.71 5.95
C GLY A 433 -27.75 18.11 4.51
N GLU A 434 -27.20 17.39 3.53
CA GLU A 434 -27.48 17.59 2.11
C GLU A 434 -28.95 17.33 1.75
N ALA A 435 -29.57 16.30 2.32
CA ALA A 435 -30.99 16.02 2.11
C ALA A 435 -31.86 17.17 2.65
N TYR A 436 -31.61 17.66 3.87
CA TYR A 436 -32.33 18.82 4.42
C TYR A 436 -32.09 20.10 3.62
N ARG A 437 -30.85 20.34 3.17
CA ARG A 437 -30.51 21.47 2.31
C ARG A 437 -31.29 21.43 1.00
N SER A 438 -31.41 20.24 0.40
CA SER A 438 -32.15 20.03 -0.85
C SER A 438 -33.66 20.21 -0.67
N MET A 439 -34.19 19.99 0.53
CA MET A 439 -35.57 20.32 0.90
C MET A 439 -35.79 21.81 1.23
N GLY A 440 -34.73 22.63 1.28
CA GLY A 440 -34.79 24.03 1.69
C GLY A 440 -34.82 24.24 3.21
N GLU A 441 -34.64 23.18 4.01
CA GLU A 441 -34.60 23.22 5.48
C GLU A 441 -33.19 23.59 5.98
N ASN A 442 -32.72 24.78 5.59
CA ASN A 442 -31.34 25.23 5.83
C ASN A 442 -30.93 25.22 7.31
N SER A 443 -31.86 25.49 8.23
CA SER A 443 -31.58 25.46 9.68
C SER A 443 -31.21 24.06 10.15
N LYS A 444 -31.95 23.02 9.74
CA LYS A 444 -31.62 21.63 10.10
C LYS A 444 -30.36 21.16 9.39
N ALA A 445 -30.18 21.53 8.13
CA ALA A 445 -28.94 21.22 7.40
C ALA A 445 -27.71 21.75 8.16
N LEU A 446 -27.77 23.00 8.65
CA LEU A 446 -26.72 23.61 9.45
C LEU A 446 -26.43 22.83 10.74
N GLU A 447 -27.46 22.41 11.48
CA GLU A 447 -27.28 21.59 12.68
C GLU A 447 -26.50 20.29 12.40
N PHE A 448 -26.75 19.65 11.27
CA PHE A 448 -26.03 18.43 10.88
C PHE A 448 -24.60 18.70 10.41
N TYR A 449 -24.37 19.80 9.68
CA TYR A 449 -23.02 20.22 9.32
C TYR A 449 -22.18 20.61 10.57
N GLU A 450 -22.80 21.20 11.59
CA GLU A 450 -22.13 21.46 12.87
C GLU A 450 -21.72 20.17 13.59
N LYS A 451 -22.56 19.12 13.56
CA LYS A 451 -22.21 17.80 14.11
C LYS A 451 -21.04 17.17 13.35
N LEU A 452 -21.03 17.29 12.02
CA LEU A 452 -19.91 16.87 11.18
C LEU A 452 -18.62 17.63 11.54
N ASN A 453 -18.69 18.95 11.70
CA ASN A 453 -17.52 19.77 12.04
C ASN A 453 -16.94 19.39 13.40
N LYS A 454 -17.79 19.09 14.40
CA LYS A 454 -17.35 18.60 15.71
C LYS A 454 -16.53 17.31 15.61
N ILE A 455 -16.85 16.40 14.69
CA ILE A 455 -16.04 15.18 14.47
C ILE A 455 -14.64 15.56 13.97
N PHE A 456 -14.55 16.50 13.04
CA PHE A 456 -13.26 16.99 12.54
C PHE A 456 -12.48 17.74 13.61
N GLU A 457 -13.15 18.50 14.49
CA GLU A 457 -12.50 19.17 15.63
C GLU A 457 -11.94 18.18 16.67
N ILE A 458 -12.68 17.11 16.99
CA ILE A 458 -12.25 16.07 17.93
C ILE A 458 -11.12 15.20 17.34
N SER A 459 -11.05 15.07 16.02
CA SER A 459 -9.97 14.32 15.34
C SER A 459 -8.71 15.15 15.09
N LEU A 460 -8.74 16.47 15.31
CA LEU A 460 -7.56 17.32 15.33
C LEU A 460 -6.93 17.32 16.73
N PRO A 461 -5.59 17.29 16.87
CA PRO A 461 -4.92 17.46 18.16
C PRO A 461 -5.41 18.73 18.87
N ILE A 462 -5.69 18.61 20.18
CA ILE A 462 -6.28 19.61 21.09
C ILE A 462 -5.64 21.02 21.02
N TRP A 463 -4.45 21.18 20.44
CA TRP A 463 -3.73 22.44 20.30
C TRP A 463 -4.01 23.21 19.00
N LEU A 464 -4.85 22.68 18.09
CA LEU A 464 -5.30 23.37 16.86
C LEU A 464 -6.62 24.12 17.03
N LEU A 465 -7.32 23.98 18.15
CA LEU A 465 -8.41 24.88 18.48
C LEU A 465 -7.80 26.25 18.77
N PRO A 466 -8.23 27.34 18.10
CA PRO A 466 -7.84 28.67 18.53
C PRO A 466 -8.25 28.80 19.99
N THR A 467 -7.26 28.95 20.88
CA THR A 467 -7.51 29.40 22.23
C THR A 467 -8.18 30.76 22.08
N THR A 468 -9.50 30.77 22.24
CA THR A 468 -10.25 31.99 22.46
C THR A 468 -9.87 32.48 23.85
N THR A 469 -8.69 33.08 23.93
CA THR A 469 -8.34 34.10 24.92
C THR A 469 -8.32 35.41 24.13
N SER A 470 -9.05 36.46 24.44
CA SER A 470 -10.08 36.78 25.42
C SER A 470 -10.50 38.22 25.02
N VAL A 471 -11.41 38.85 25.75
CA VAL A 471 -11.29 40.32 25.92
C VAL A 471 -9.93 40.65 26.55
#